data_AF-A0A945K4Q9-F1
#
_entry.id   AF-A0A945K4Q9-F1
#
_cell.length_a   1.000
_cell.length_b   1.000
_cell.length_c   1.000
_cell.angle_alpha   90.00
_cell.angle_beta   90.00
_cell.angle_gamma   90.00
#
_symmetry.space_group_name_H-M   'P 1'
#
loop_
_entity.id
_entity.type
_entity.pdbx_description
1 polymer ?
#
loop_
_entity_poly.entity_id
_entity_poly.type
_entity_poly.pdbx_seq_one_letter_code
_entity_poly.pdbx_strand_id
1 'polypeptide(L)'
;MKRKIKSKKKSSFRKFVTAFILLAILGCVGMVYELYSRVYQPNVVLPDNTEKYIYIPSNSEFSDVVKVLSENGLLINANSFEWLARQKKYDTNIKAGRYRINRAVNNNDLV
;
A
#
# COMPACT_ATOMS: atom_id res chain seq x y z
N MET A 1 -20.41 -57.29 31.28
CA MET A 1 -20.21 -56.63 29.97
C MET A 1 -19.72 -55.19 30.21
N LYS A 2 -18.42 -54.87 30.00
CA LYS A 2 -17.85 -53.55 30.33
C LYS A 2 -17.92 -52.61 29.10
N ARG A 3 -18.71 -51.53 29.18
CA ARG A 3 -18.77 -50.46 28.17
C ARG A 3 -17.49 -49.60 28.25
N LYS A 4 -16.64 -49.63 27.22
CA LYS A 4 -15.52 -48.69 27.06
C LYS A 4 -16.05 -47.34 26.57
N ILE A 5 -16.05 -46.33 27.43
CA ILE A 5 -16.32 -44.94 27.06
C ILE A 5 -15.07 -44.42 26.32
N LYS A 6 -15.16 -44.23 25.00
CA LYS A 6 -14.10 -43.58 24.21
C LYS A 6 -13.98 -42.12 24.68
N SER A 7 -12.85 -41.78 25.30
CA SER A 7 -12.57 -40.42 25.77
C SER A 7 -12.42 -39.46 24.58
N LYS A 8 -13.02 -38.27 24.72
CA LYS A 8 -13.13 -37.24 23.67
C LYS A 8 -11.74 -36.78 23.20
N LYS A 9 -11.39 -37.10 21.96
CA LYS A 9 -10.19 -36.63 21.21
C LYS A 9 -10.25 -35.12 20.86
N LYS A 10 -10.91 -34.29 21.69
CA LYS A 10 -11.24 -32.88 21.43
C LYS A 10 -10.04 -31.93 21.62
N SER A 11 -9.03 -32.33 22.42
CA SER A 11 -7.90 -31.47 22.81
C SER A 11 -6.89 -31.22 21.68
N SER A 12 -6.51 -32.25 20.92
CA SER A 12 -5.52 -32.13 19.84
C SER A 12 -6.08 -31.32 18.65
N PHE A 13 -7.36 -31.51 18.31
CA PHE A 13 -8.01 -30.69 17.28
C PHE A 13 -8.13 -29.23 17.71
N ARG A 14 -8.48 -28.96 18.98
CA ARG A 14 -8.56 -27.59 19.49
C ARG A 14 -7.19 -26.90 19.46
N LYS A 15 -6.12 -27.60 19.84
CA LYS A 15 -4.73 -27.10 19.73
C LYS A 15 -4.32 -26.81 18.29
N PHE A 16 -4.69 -27.68 17.36
CA PHE A 16 -4.45 -27.47 15.93
C PHE A 16 -5.18 -26.22 15.41
N VAL A 17 -6.47 -26.08 15.73
CA VAL A 17 -7.27 -24.90 15.35
C VAL A 17 -6.68 -23.63 15.96
N THR A 18 -6.27 -23.65 17.23
CA THR A 18 -5.62 -22.50 17.88
C THR A 18 -4.30 -22.13 17.20
N ALA A 19 -3.45 -23.11 16.88
CA ALA A 19 -2.20 -22.87 16.17
C ALA A 19 -2.42 -22.32 14.75
N PHE A 20 -3.43 -22.84 14.04
CA PHE A 20 -3.81 -22.37 12.72
C PHE A 20 -4.30 -20.92 12.75
N ILE A 21 -5.16 -20.56 13.71
CA ILE A 21 -5.64 -19.19 13.90
C ILE A 21 -4.47 -18.24 14.21
N LEU A 22 -3.53 -18.64 15.08
CA LEU A 22 -2.34 -17.83 15.37
C LEU A 22 -1.48 -17.60 14.12
N LEU A 23 -1.27 -18.63 13.31
CA LEU A 23 -0.56 -18.51 12.02
C LEU A 23 -1.30 -17.59 11.04
N ALA A 24 -2.62 -17.70 10.95
CA ALA A 24 -3.43 -16.84 10.10
C ALA A 24 -3.35 -15.37 10.54
N ILE A 25 -3.39 -15.09 11.85
CA ILE A 25 -3.22 -13.75 12.39
C ILE A 25 -1.84 -13.18 12.05
N LEU A 26 -0.77 -13.96 12.25
CA LEU A 26 0.59 -13.55 11.90
C LEU A 26 0.72 -13.23 10.40
N GLY A 27 0.12 -14.06 9.53
CA GLY A 27 0.07 -13.80 8.10
C GLY A 27 -0.68 -12.51 7.76
N CYS A 28 -1.83 -12.26 8.40
CA CYS A 28 -2.59 -11.03 8.22
C CYS A 28 -1.80 -9.80 8.67
N VAL A 29 -1.11 -9.86 9.81
CA VAL A 29 -0.26 -8.76 10.29
C VAL A 29 0.86 -8.44 9.29
N GLY A 30 1.49 -9.48 8.73
CA GLY A 30 2.51 -9.30 7.68
C GLY A 30 1.96 -8.62 6.42
N MET A 31 0.79 -9.05 5.94
CA MET A 31 0.12 -8.41 4.79
C MET A 31 -0.27 -6.95 5.07
N VAL A 32 -0.82 -6.66 6.25
CA VAL A 32 -1.16 -5.29 6.64
C VAL A 32 0.08 -4.41 6.69
N TYR A 33 1.18 -4.91 7.25
CA TYR A 33 2.45 -4.19 7.31
C TYR A 33 3.02 -3.90 5.92
N GLU A 34 2.94 -4.88 5.01
CA GLU A 34 3.40 -4.70 3.62
C GLU A 34 2.55 -3.65 2.88
N LEU A 35 1.22 -3.73 2.97
CA LEU A 35 0.31 -2.74 2.39
C LEU A 35 0.52 -1.36 2.98
N TYR A 36 0.66 -1.27 4.30
CA TYR A 36 0.96 -0.02 5.00
C TYR A 36 2.28 0.57 4.50
N SER A 37 3.33 -0.24 4.40
CA SER A 37 4.63 0.21 3.89
C SER A 37 4.55 0.71 2.45
N ARG A 38 3.79 0.03 1.58
CA ARG A 38 3.59 0.48 0.18
C ARG A 38 2.85 1.81 0.07
N VAL A 39 1.95 2.10 1.00
CA VAL A 39 1.15 3.34 1.01
C VAL A 39 1.90 4.49 1.68
N TYR A 40 2.53 4.24 2.82
CA TYR A 40 3.05 5.27 3.72
C TYR A 40 4.57 5.42 3.71
N GLN A 41 5.34 4.53 3.07
CA GLN A 41 6.76 4.84 2.90
C GLN A 41 6.93 6.08 2.01
N PRO A 42 7.80 7.02 2.42
CA PRO A 42 8.10 8.21 1.63
C PRO A 42 8.57 7.80 0.24
N ASN A 43 7.83 8.18 -0.80
CA ASN A 43 8.11 7.79 -2.19
C ASN A 43 9.00 8.81 -2.91
N VAL A 44 9.68 9.69 -2.17
CA VAL A 44 10.27 10.92 -2.69
C VAL A 44 11.73 11.03 -2.27
N VAL A 45 12.65 10.79 -3.22
CA VAL A 45 14.09 11.00 -3.03
C VAL A 45 14.46 12.36 -3.60
N LEU A 46 14.37 13.42 -2.80
CA LEU A 46 15.09 14.65 -3.13
C LEU A 46 16.50 14.55 -2.57
N PRO A 47 17.56 15.00 -3.29
CA PRO A 47 18.93 15.07 -2.76
C PRO A 47 19.18 16.23 -1.77
N ASP A 48 18.51 17.39 -1.93
CA ASP A 48 19.03 18.65 -1.35
C ASP A 48 18.04 19.49 -0.52
N ASN A 49 16.94 18.91 -0.01
CA ASN A 49 15.93 19.63 0.79
C ASN A 49 15.25 20.80 0.06
N THR A 50 15.41 20.85 -1.26
CA THR A 50 14.87 21.88 -2.13
C THR A 50 13.40 21.61 -2.42
N GLU A 51 12.54 22.62 -2.36
CA GLU A 51 11.16 22.48 -2.80
C GLU A 51 11.13 22.41 -4.34
N LYS A 52 10.40 21.43 -4.91
CA LYS A 52 10.15 21.36 -6.35
C LYS A 52 8.71 21.73 -6.64
N TYR A 53 8.47 22.37 -7.77
CA TYR A 53 7.12 22.58 -8.26
C TYR A 53 6.91 21.71 -9.49
N ILE A 54 5.84 20.90 -9.48
CA ILE A 54 5.41 20.14 -10.65
C ILE A 54 4.13 20.76 -11.21
N TYR A 55 3.96 20.63 -12.51
CA TYR A 55 2.78 21.12 -13.21
C TYR A 55 2.13 19.96 -13.95
N ILE A 56 0.83 19.75 -13.67
CA ILE A 56 -0.02 18.78 -14.37
C ILE A 56 -0.99 19.57 -15.25
N PRO A 57 -0.85 19.53 -16.59
CA PRO A 57 -1.78 20.16 -17.53
C PRO A 57 -3.23 19.70 -17.38
N SER A 58 -4.18 20.56 -17.75
CA SER A 58 -5.64 20.30 -17.66
C SER A 58 -6.14 19.17 -18.54
N ASN A 59 -5.40 18.82 -19.59
CA ASN A 59 -5.72 17.76 -20.55
C ASN A 59 -4.83 16.52 -20.35
N SER A 60 -4.13 16.41 -19.23
CA SER A 60 -3.28 15.26 -18.94
C SER A 60 -4.08 13.99 -18.71
N GLU A 61 -3.62 12.90 -19.30
CA GLU A 61 -4.05 11.56 -18.95
C GLU A 61 -3.26 11.03 -17.73
N PHE A 62 -3.73 9.93 -17.14
CA PHE A 62 -3.04 9.32 -16.01
C PHE A 62 -1.59 8.92 -16.33
N SER A 63 -1.34 8.46 -17.56
CA SER A 63 0.00 8.15 -18.08
C SER A 63 0.93 9.36 -18.06
N ASP A 64 0.43 10.55 -18.39
CA ASP A 64 1.20 11.80 -18.34
C ASP A 64 1.60 12.13 -16.90
N VAL A 65 0.69 11.94 -15.94
CA VAL A 65 0.99 12.17 -14.52
C VAL A 65 2.08 11.21 -14.03
N VAL A 66 1.95 9.92 -14.33
CA VAL A 66 2.97 8.91 -13.98
C VAL A 66 4.32 9.27 -14.59
N LYS A 67 4.34 9.72 -15.85
CA LYS A 67 5.56 10.15 -16.55
C LYS A 67 6.20 11.37 -15.86
N VAL A 68 5.42 12.44 -15.61
CA VAL A 68 5.92 13.65 -14.95
C VAL A 68 6.49 13.33 -13.57
N LEU A 69 5.80 12.52 -12.77
CA LEU A 69 6.25 12.15 -11.43
C LEU A 69 7.52 11.27 -11.48
N SER A 70 7.60 10.33 -12.43
CA SER A 70 8.77 9.46 -12.63
C SER A 70 10.01 10.23 -13.07
N GLU A 71 9.88 11.09 -14.10
CA GLU A 71 10.98 11.90 -14.63
C GLU A 71 11.54 12.88 -13.60
N ASN A 72 10.69 13.35 -12.66
CA ASN A 72 11.10 14.23 -11.58
C ASN A 72 11.70 13.50 -10.35
N GLY A 73 11.78 12.16 -10.39
CA GLY A 73 12.27 11.33 -9.30
C GLY A 73 11.33 11.31 -8.08
N LEU A 74 10.03 11.56 -8.29
CA LEU A 74 9.02 11.63 -7.23
C LEU A 74 8.34 10.29 -6.97
N LEU A 75 8.71 9.25 -7.71
CA LEU A 75 8.24 7.88 -7.53
C LEU A 75 9.44 6.94 -7.35
N ILE A 76 9.66 6.44 -6.14
CA ILE A 76 10.54 5.29 -5.87
C ILE A 76 9.88 4.00 -6.39
N ASN A 77 8.57 3.87 -6.19
CA ASN A 77 7.78 2.74 -6.68
C ASN A 77 6.54 3.23 -7.43
N ALA A 78 6.63 3.26 -8.76
CA ALA A 78 5.52 3.65 -9.63
C ALA A 78 4.30 2.73 -9.48
N ASN A 79 4.52 1.41 -9.32
CA ASN A 79 3.42 0.44 -9.17
C ASN A 79 2.57 0.71 -7.92
N SER A 80 3.20 1.10 -6.80
CA SER A 80 2.46 1.45 -5.57
C SER A 80 1.60 2.71 -5.75
N PHE A 81 2.13 3.72 -6.45
CA PHE A 81 1.37 4.92 -6.80
C PHE A 81 0.21 4.59 -7.74
N GLU A 82 0.46 3.83 -8.81
CA GLU A 82 -0.56 3.43 -9.77
C GLU A 82 -1.69 2.63 -9.13
N TRP A 83 -1.35 1.68 -8.26
CA TRP A 83 -2.33 0.90 -7.53
C TRP A 83 -3.22 1.80 -6.65
N LEU A 84 -2.62 2.72 -5.90
CA LEU A 84 -3.37 3.64 -5.03
C LEU A 84 -4.23 4.62 -5.86
N ALA A 85 -3.68 5.15 -6.96
CA ALA A 85 -4.39 6.04 -7.87
C ALA A 85 -5.65 5.40 -8.44
N ARG A 86 -5.58 4.14 -8.87
CA ARG A 86 -6.75 3.36 -9.32
C ARG A 86 -7.76 3.15 -8.19
N GLN A 87 -7.29 2.81 -6.99
CA GLN A 87 -8.16 2.60 -5.84
C GLN A 87 -8.91 3.89 -5.42
N LYS A 88 -8.27 5.05 -5.59
CA LYS A 88 -8.86 6.38 -5.34
C LYS A 88 -9.55 6.99 -6.57
N LYS A 89 -9.64 6.26 -7.69
CA LYS A 89 -10.21 6.73 -8.98
C LYS A 89 -9.53 7.97 -9.56
N TYR A 90 -8.27 8.21 -9.21
CA TYR A 90 -7.50 9.32 -9.76
C TYR A 90 -7.03 9.05 -11.19
N ASP A 91 -6.87 7.77 -11.54
CA ASP A 91 -6.60 7.32 -12.91
C ASP A 91 -7.63 7.79 -13.95
N THR A 92 -8.85 8.10 -13.50
CA THR A 92 -9.95 8.60 -14.34
C THR A 92 -10.37 10.03 -14.00
N ASN A 93 -9.86 10.61 -12.89
CA ASN A 93 -10.22 11.94 -12.41
C ASN A 93 -8.95 12.74 -12.09
N ILE A 94 -8.20 13.07 -13.14
CA ILE A 94 -6.93 13.78 -13.01
C ILE A 94 -7.17 15.20 -12.49
N LYS A 95 -6.45 15.53 -11.41
CA LYS A 95 -6.41 16.88 -10.85
C LYS A 95 -5.26 17.63 -11.50
N ALA A 96 -5.60 18.57 -12.35
CA ALA A 96 -4.63 19.47 -12.97
C ALA A 96 -4.28 20.63 -12.04
N GLY A 97 -3.07 21.15 -12.18
CA GLY A 97 -2.60 22.27 -11.38
C GLY A 97 -1.10 22.28 -11.16
N ARG A 98 -0.67 23.25 -10.35
CA ARG A 98 0.71 23.38 -9.90
C ARG A 98 0.82 22.91 -8.46
N TYR A 99 1.68 21.93 -8.21
CA TYR A 99 1.86 21.32 -6.90
C TYR A 99 3.25 21.61 -6.36
N ARG A 100 3.32 21.95 -5.07
CA ARG A 100 4.58 22.08 -4.34
C ARG A 100 4.93 20.73 -3.73
N ILE A 101 6.08 20.19 -4.11
CA ILE A 101 6.58 18.89 -3.67
C ILE A 101 7.80 19.08 -2.80
N ASN A 102 7.78 18.45 -1.63
CA ASN A 102 8.90 18.38 -0.70
C ASN A 102 9.11 16.92 -0.26
N ARG A 103 10.14 16.66 0.55
CA ARG A 103 10.48 15.31 1.02
C ARG A 103 9.43 14.62 1.89
N ALA A 104 8.44 15.35 2.41
CA ALA A 104 7.40 14.79 3.27
C ALA A 104 6.18 14.28 2.49
N VAL A 105 6.13 14.50 1.16
CA VAL A 105 5.02 14.09 0.30
C VAL A 105 5.04 12.57 0.11
N ASN A 106 3.91 11.92 0.37
CA ASN A 106 3.71 10.48 0.13
C ASN A 106 2.76 10.21 -1.06
N ASN A 107 2.52 8.94 -1.40
CA ASN A 107 1.64 8.57 -2.51
C ASN A 107 0.20 9.08 -2.34
N ASN A 108 -0.31 9.15 -1.12
CA ASN A 108 -1.65 9.66 -0.86
C ASN A 108 -1.75 11.17 -1.09
N ASP A 109 -0.67 11.92 -0.88
CA ASP A 109 -0.63 13.36 -1.15
C ASP A 109 -0.52 13.67 -2.66
N LEU A 110 0.04 12.74 -3.44
CA LEU A 110 0.12 12.82 -4.90
C LEU A 110 -1.22 12.51 -5.61
N VAL A 111 -2.23 12.01 -4.87
CA VAL A 111 -3.53 11.50 -5.39
C VAL A 111 -4.72 12.18 -4.70
#